data_AF-A0A9D5DPE6-F1
#
_entry.id   AF-A0A9D5DPE6-F1
#
_cell.length_a   1.000
_cell.length_b   1.000
_cell.length_c   1.000
_cell.angle_alpha   90.00
_cell.angle_beta   90.00
_cell.angle_gamma   90.00
#
_symmetry.space_group_name_H-M   'P 1'
#
loop_
_entity.id
_entity.type
_entity.pdbx_description
1 polymer ?
#
loop_
_entity_poly.entity_id
_entity_poly.type
_entity_poly.pdbx_seq_one_letter_code
_entity_poly.pdbx_strand_id
1 'polypeptide(L)'
;MTFARPIVSVFPSNDSTKATSSIPLPTVFVSPLRHDLVRHVFTNMSKNKRQAYGVSTKAGHQHSAESWGTGRAVARIPRVSASGTSRSAVGLTKTPYASEDVLWLSLSPIITLHCFARSRRHPDSNSDQVDEVRPLSSKQPIQGELLRKRLLVMMLIIWDGQSDLATNASGVPGHLSLMLIESVVQREAEPRQGAFGNMCRGGHMFSPNKTYRRFHRKINTTEKRHAVAAAIAATGCPSLVMARGHRINNVPELPLVISNEIQNINKTSAAVEFFRNFGLEEEMKRIESSVAIRCGKGKMRNRRRVCAVGPLVVYAEDNGIVKAMRNLKGVETCSVERLNLLRLAPGGTFGRLTIFTKDAIKRLQKIYGSYTHGSSSKVGYTLPRPAMTNSDISLHEGHEQNQDFKEQPDKPHQESLPESSLHQPPKECKIGSDPRNQTPCN
;
A
#
# COMPACT_ATOMS: atom_id res chain seq x y z
N MET A 1 25.62 18.75 31.63
CA MET A 1 25.61 18.43 30.19
C MET A 1 25.64 19.74 29.40
N THR A 2 26.82 20.22 29.04
CA THR A 2 26.99 21.43 28.23
C THR A 2 27.38 21.01 26.82
N PHE A 3 26.38 20.79 25.96
CA PHE A 3 26.66 20.74 24.52
C PHE A 3 27.02 22.16 24.06
N ALA A 4 28.17 22.31 23.41
CA ALA A 4 28.54 23.56 22.77
C ALA A 4 27.51 23.88 21.67
N ARG A 5 27.05 25.13 21.62
CA ARG A 5 26.10 25.60 20.61
C ARG A 5 26.91 26.36 19.55
N PRO A 6 27.05 25.83 18.33
CA PRO A 6 27.78 26.54 17.29
C PRO A 6 27.04 27.82 16.91
N ILE A 7 27.79 28.74 16.32
CA ILE A 7 27.25 29.95 15.71
C ILE A 7 26.98 29.62 14.25
N VAL A 8 25.79 29.97 13.78
CA VAL A 8 25.34 29.76 12.39
C VAL A 8 25.40 31.06 11.63
N SER A 9 25.84 31.00 10.38
CA SER A 9 25.90 32.17 9.52
C SER A 9 24.53 32.52 8.93
N VAL A 10 24.27 33.82 8.76
CA VAL A 10 23.02 34.35 8.17
C VAL A 10 23.36 34.95 6.82
N PHE A 11 22.74 34.40 5.78
CA PHE A 11 22.93 34.84 4.41
C PHE A 11 21.92 35.93 4.00
N PRO A 12 22.30 36.91 3.16
CA PRO A 12 21.36 37.86 2.58
C PRO A 12 20.45 37.17 1.54
N SER A 13 19.31 37.75 1.17
CA SER A 13 18.38 37.09 0.22
C SER A 13 18.95 36.88 -1.19
N ASN A 14 19.97 37.64 -1.57
CA ASN A 14 20.45 37.70 -2.95
C ASN A 14 21.72 36.87 -3.17
N ASP A 15 22.56 36.72 -2.15
CA ASP A 15 23.88 36.10 -2.26
C ASP A 15 24.07 34.97 -1.25
N SER A 16 24.67 33.86 -1.71
CA SER A 16 24.94 32.66 -0.90
C SER A 16 26.40 32.56 -0.41
N THR A 17 27.28 33.43 -0.88
CA THR A 17 28.73 33.33 -0.63
C THR A 17 29.20 34.15 0.57
N LYS A 18 28.54 35.27 0.87
CA LYS A 18 28.92 36.17 1.97
C LYS A 18 27.82 36.22 3.03
N ALA A 19 28.18 35.82 4.26
CA ALA A 19 27.30 35.96 5.40
C ALA A 19 27.23 37.41 5.89
N THR A 20 26.03 37.90 6.20
CA THR A 20 25.80 39.25 6.72
C THR A 20 25.98 39.32 8.24
N SER A 21 25.51 38.30 8.95
CA SER A 21 25.54 38.26 10.42
C SER A 21 25.59 36.82 10.91
N SER A 22 25.81 36.61 12.19
CA SER A 22 25.86 35.28 12.78
C SER A 22 24.93 35.19 14.00
N ILE A 23 24.38 33.99 14.27
CA ILE A 23 23.39 33.75 15.34
C ILE A 23 23.72 32.44 16.05
N PRO A 24 23.67 32.36 17.40
CA PRO A 24 23.84 31.10 18.10
C PRO A 24 22.72 30.11 17.79
N LEU A 25 23.08 28.88 17.41
CA LEU A 25 22.13 27.83 17.06
C LEU A 25 21.18 27.53 18.25
N PRO A 26 19.85 27.52 18.09
CA PRO A 26 18.90 27.22 19.17
C PRO A 26 19.11 25.86 19.83
N THR A 27 18.83 25.74 21.13
CA THR A 27 18.97 24.49 21.89
C THR A 27 18.11 23.33 21.37
N VAL A 28 17.06 23.61 20.59
CA VAL A 28 16.23 22.60 19.91
C VAL A 28 17.05 21.70 18.98
N PHE A 29 18.08 22.25 18.33
CA PHE A 29 18.89 21.47 17.39
C PHE A 29 19.76 20.41 18.06
N VAL A 30 19.93 20.52 19.38
CA VAL A 30 20.65 19.53 20.22
C VAL A 30 19.67 18.49 20.80
N SER A 31 18.39 18.55 20.46
CA SER A 31 17.42 17.58 20.98
C SER A 31 17.69 16.16 20.47
N PRO A 32 17.47 15.12 21.29
CA PRO A 32 17.73 13.74 20.90
C PRO A 32 16.89 13.33 19.69
N LEU A 33 17.56 12.74 18.70
CA LEU A 33 16.93 12.25 17.48
C LEU A 33 16.18 10.95 17.78
N ARG A 34 14.84 11.01 17.76
CA ARG A 34 13.95 9.86 18.06
C ARG A 34 13.04 9.51 16.88
N HIS A 35 13.49 8.59 16.04
CA HIS A 35 12.74 8.20 14.82
C HIS A 35 11.47 7.41 15.15
N ASP A 36 11.51 6.63 16.23
CA ASP A 36 10.42 5.84 16.79
C ASP A 36 9.24 6.74 17.14
N LEU A 37 9.52 7.79 17.91
CA LEU A 37 8.54 8.75 18.40
C LEU A 37 7.98 9.57 17.24
N VAL A 38 8.84 10.05 16.33
CA VAL A 38 8.41 10.80 15.13
C VAL A 38 7.46 9.96 14.27
N ARG A 39 7.80 8.68 14.00
CA ARG A 39 6.95 7.78 13.21
C ARG A 39 5.64 7.48 13.92
N HIS A 40 5.66 7.23 15.23
CA HIS A 40 4.47 6.98 16.03
C HIS A 40 3.50 8.18 15.98
N VAL A 41 4.00 9.38 16.28
CA VAL A 41 3.21 10.61 16.29
C VAL A 41 2.70 10.95 14.90
N PHE A 42 3.55 10.84 13.85
CA PHE A 42 3.16 11.09 12.46
C PHE A 42 2.00 10.17 12.04
N THR A 43 2.11 8.87 12.33
CA THR A 43 1.11 7.86 11.97
C THR A 43 -0.24 8.16 12.62
N ASN A 44 -0.26 8.55 13.89
CA ASN A 44 -1.49 8.86 14.60
C ASN A 44 -2.06 10.23 14.21
N MET A 45 -1.22 11.22 13.97
CA MET A 45 -1.65 12.56 13.61
C MET A 45 -2.19 12.62 12.18
N SER A 46 -1.59 11.87 11.24
CA SER A 46 -2.06 11.77 9.85
C SER A 46 -3.47 11.20 9.75
N LYS A 47 -3.86 10.30 10.65
CA LYS A 47 -5.23 9.75 10.73
C LYS A 47 -6.29 10.81 10.99
N ASN A 48 -5.94 11.93 11.64
CA ASN A 48 -6.89 12.96 12.02
C ASN A 48 -7.41 13.80 10.85
N LYS A 49 -6.78 13.75 9.67
CA LYS A 49 -7.25 14.42 8.44
C LYS A 49 -8.24 13.57 7.63
N ARG A 50 -8.51 12.33 8.05
CA ARG A 50 -9.37 11.40 7.31
C ARG A 50 -10.84 11.82 7.42
N GLN A 51 -11.54 11.83 6.29
CA GLN A 51 -12.99 11.94 6.24
C GLN A 51 -13.64 10.58 6.51
N ALA A 52 -14.76 10.57 7.21
CA ALA A 52 -15.54 9.36 7.45
C ALA A 52 -16.13 8.83 6.13
N TYR A 53 -16.18 7.52 5.98
CA TYR A 53 -16.80 6.83 4.85
C TYR A 53 -17.48 5.57 5.35
N GLY A 54 -18.59 5.20 4.71
CA GLY A 54 -19.36 4.01 5.05
C GLY A 54 -20.19 3.54 3.86
N VAL A 55 -20.67 2.30 3.93
CA VAL A 55 -21.64 1.76 2.98
C VAL A 55 -23.04 2.20 3.42
N SER A 56 -23.96 2.40 2.47
CA SER A 56 -25.37 2.69 2.80
C SER A 56 -25.95 1.63 3.73
N THR A 57 -26.70 2.05 4.74
CA THR A 57 -27.28 1.16 5.76
C THR A 57 -28.31 0.19 5.19
N LYS A 58 -29.04 0.62 4.15
CA LYS A 58 -30.06 -0.18 3.45
C LYS A 58 -29.52 -0.98 2.26
N ALA A 59 -28.22 -0.88 1.96
CA ALA A 59 -27.62 -1.60 0.82
C ALA A 59 -27.82 -3.12 0.97
N GLY A 60 -28.33 -3.76 -0.08
CA GLY A 60 -28.61 -5.20 -0.11
C GLY A 60 -29.85 -5.63 0.69
N HIS A 61 -30.55 -4.71 1.38
CA HIS A 61 -31.73 -4.99 2.22
C HIS A 61 -33.05 -4.43 1.65
N GLN A 62 -33.03 -3.85 0.45
CA GLN A 62 -34.21 -3.22 -0.19
C GLN A 62 -35.09 -4.21 -0.95
N HIS A 63 -34.71 -5.50 -0.99
CA HIS A 63 -35.45 -6.54 -1.69
C HIS A 63 -36.38 -7.29 -0.75
N SER A 64 -37.58 -7.65 -1.21
CA SER A 64 -38.41 -8.65 -0.55
C SER A 64 -37.93 -10.03 -0.98
N ALA A 65 -37.36 -10.79 -0.04
CA ALA A 65 -36.83 -12.11 -0.30
C ALA A 65 -37.00 -13.02 0.92
N GLU A 66 -37.30 -14.28 0.69
CA GLU A 66 -37.47 -15.30 1.72
C GLU A 66 -36.80 -16.60 1.31
N SER A 67 -36.40 -17.41 2.28
CA SER A 67 -35.86 -18.74 2.00
C SER A 67 -37.00 -19.68 1.70
N TRP A 68 -36.87 -20.48 0.65
CA TRP A 68 -37.89 -21.46 0.28
C TRP A 68 -37.86 -22.76 1.10
N GLY A 69 -36.93 -22.86 2.06
CA GLY A 69 -36.74 -24.07 2.86
C GLY A 69 -36.10 -25.21 2.07
N THR A 70 -36.32 -26.44 2.54
CA THR A 70 -35.82 -27.68 1.92
C THR A 70 -36.83 -28.25 0.92
N GLY A 71 -36.45 -29.29 0.17
CA GLY A 71 -37.38 -30.01 -0.72
C GLY A 71 -37.54 -29.43 -2.14
N ARG A 72 -36.70 -28.47 -2.53
CA ARG A 72 -36.76 -27.83 -3.87
C ARG A 72 -35.46 -27.96 -4.69
N ALA A 73 -34.59 -28.92 -4.33
CA ALA A 73 -33.28 -29.14 -4.97
C ALA A 73 -32.39 -27.88 -5.07
N VAL A 74 -32.54 -26.94 -4.14
CA VAL A 74 -31.93 -25.61 -4.19
C VAL A 74 -31.44 -25.19 -2.79
N ALA A 75 -30.33 -24.46 -2.72
CA ALA A 75 -29.74 -23.98 -1.45
C ALA A 75 -30.69 -23.04 -0.68
N ARG A 76 -30.65 -23.12 0.67
CA ARG A 76 -31.55 -22.43 1.63
C ARG A 76 -31.34 -20.92 1.78
N ILE A 77 -30.78 -20.27 0.77
CA ILE A 77 -30.52 -18.83 0.74
C ILE A 77 -31.85 -18.08 0.46
N PRO A 78 -32.11 -16.91 1.07
CA PRO A 78 -33.25 -16.07 0.71
C PRO A 78 -33.29 -15.72 -0.78
N ARG A 79 -34.46 -15.81 -1.41
CA ARG A 79 -34.66 -15.56 -2.84
C ARG A 79 -35.75 -14.52 -3.06
N VAL A 80 -35.59 -13.70 -4.10
CA VAL A 80 -36.54 -12.62 -4.45
C VAL A 80 -37.94 -13.20 -4.69
N SER A 81 -39.00 -12.52 -4.23
CA SER A 81 -40.38 -13.05 -4.29
C SER A 81 -41.09 -12.88 -5.65
N ALA A 82 -40.68 -11.92 -6.47
CA ALA A 82 -41.33 -11.60 -7.76
C ALA A 82 -40.99 -12.63 -8.87
N SER A 83 -41.78 -12.63 -9.95
CA SER A 83 -41.58 -13.39 -11.19
C SER A 83 -41.56 -12.44 -12.41
N GLY A 84 -41.22 -12.93 -13.61
CA GLY A 84 -41.30 -12.16 -14.86
C GLY A 84 -40.11 -11.23 -15.15
N THR A 85 -39.12 -11.13 -14.26
CA THR A 85 -37.86 -10.39 -14.51
C THR A 85 -36.65 -11.32 -14.55
N SER A 86 -35.57 -10.91 -15.22
CA SER A 86 -34.29 -11.66 -15.21
C SER A 86 -33.67 -11.80 -13.80
N ARG A 87 -34.05 -10.91 -12.87
CA ARG A 87 -33.66 -11.02 -11.45
C ARG A 87 -34.40 -12.15 -10.73
N SER A 88 -35.61 -12.48 -11.17
CA SER A 88 -36.41 -13.61 -10.70
C SER A 88 -36.25 -14.89 -11.52
N ALA A 89 -35.63 -14.83 -12.70
CA ALA A 89 -35.56 -15.95 -13.66
C ALA A 89 -34.15 -16.55 -13.81
N VAL A 90 -33.23 -16.30 -12.88
CA VAL A 90 -31.85 -16.82 -12.96
C VAL A 90 -31.47 -17.48 -11.65
N GLY A 91 -31.26 -18.79 -11.65
CA GLY A 91 -30.60 -19.48 -10.55
C GLY A 91 -29.41 -20.25 -11.06
N LEU A 92 -28.23 -19.64 -10.96
CA LEU A 92 -26.97 -20.35 -10.94
C LEU A 92 -26.04 -19.65 -9.95
N THR A 93 -26.06 -20.10 -8.70
CA THR A 93 -24.88 -20.01 -7.84
C THR A 93 -24.06 -21.26 -8.13
N LYS A 94 -22.97 -21.15 -8.91
CA LYS A 94 -22.01 -22.25 -9.08
C LYS A 94 -21.40 -22.56 -7.72
N THR A 95 -21.74 -23.72 -7.16
CA THR A 95 -20.96 -24.35 -6.07
C THR A 95 -19.81 -25.13 -6.71
N PRO A 96 -18.55 -24.93 -6.30
CA PRO A 96 -17.41 -25.64 -6.87
C PRO A 96 -17.20 -26.97 -6.15
N TYR A 97 -18.20 -27.84 -6.03
CA TYR A 97 -18.02 -29.19 -5.48
C TYR A 97 -19.18 -30.07 -5.95
N ALA A 98 -19.03 -30.60 -7.15
CA ALA A 98 -19.64 -31.85 -7.56
C ALA A 98 -18.70 -32.42 -8.63
N SER A 99 -18.05 -33.52 -8.26
CA SER A 99 -17.17 -34.31 -9.09
C SER A 99 -17.87 -34.68 -10.40
N GLU A 100 -17.35 -34.15 -11.52
CA GLU A 100 -17.58 -34.72 -12.85
C GLU A 100 -16.70 -35.97 -12.99
N ASP A 101 -17.02 -37.01 -12.25
CA ASP A 101 -16.48 -38.35 -12.45
C ASP A 101 -17.67 -39.31 -12.40
N VAL A 102 -17.67 -40.30 -13.29
CA VAL A 102 -18.77 -41.25 -13.56
C VAL A 102 -19.81 -40.77 -14.57
N LEU A 103 -19.39 -40.62 -15.84
CA LEU A 103 -20.15 -41.05 -17.03
C LEU A 103 -19.35 -40.79 -18.32
N TRP A 104 -18.17 -41.40 -18.44
CA TRP A 104 -17.49 -41.60 -19.73
C TRP A 104 -16.71 -42.93 -19.69
N LEU A 105 -17.44 -44.02 -19.55
CA LEU A 105 -16.97 -45.38 -19.83
C LEU A 105 -17.97 -46.05 -20.76
N SER A 106 -17.94 -45.65 -22.02
CA SER A 106 -18.16 -46.51 -23.19
C SER A 106 -18.12 -45.63 -24.43
N LEU A 107 -17.33 -46.05 -25.42
CA LEU A 107 -17.16 -45.45 -26.75
C LEU A 107 -16.00 -44.46 -26.87
N SER A 108 -14.79 -45.03 -26.88
CA SER A 108 -13.85 -44.74 -27.94
C SER A 108 -13.43 -46.08 -28.53
N PRO A 109 -13.30 -46.19 -29.87
CA PRO A 109 -11.92 -46.26 -30.34
C PRO A 109 -11.68 -45.53 -31.68
N ILE A 110 -10.39 -45.25 -31.93
CA ILE A 110 -9.73 -44.95 -33.21
C ILE A 110 -9.87 -43.49 -33.70
N ILE A 111 -8.83 -42.68 -33.48
CA ILE A 111 -7.78 -42.33 -34.47
C ILE A 111 -6.63 -41.68 -33.68
N THR A 112 -5.53 -42.42 -33.58
CA THR A 112 -4.19 -41.90 -33.31
C THR A 112 -3.59 -41.49 -34.65
N LEU A 113 -3.11 -40.24 -34.80
CA LEU A 113 -1.82 -39.95 -35.45
C LEU A 113 -1.49 -38.44 -35.40
N HIS A 114 -0.24 -38.14 -35.01
CA HIS A 114 0.56 -36.92 -35.28
C HIS A 114 0.02 -35.57 -34.74
N CYS A 115 0.80 -34.70 -34.08
CA CYS A 115 2.23 -34.43 -34.22
C CYS A 115 2.78 -33.71 -32.98
N PHE A 116 4.11 -33.73 -32.93
CA PHE A 116 5.03 -33.56 -31.81
C PHE A 116 5.58 -32.12 -31.73
N ALA A 117 5.83 -31.63 -30.49
CA ALA A 117 6.72 -30.52 -30.08
C ALA A 117 6.36 -29.08 -30.55
N ARG A 118 6.76 -27.95 -29.92
CA ARG A 118 7.93 -27.62 -29.09
C ARG A 118 7.76 -26.25 -28.38
N SER A 119 8.22 -26.19 -27.13
CA SER A 119 8.93 -25.10 -26.41
C SER A 119 8.49 -23.63 -26.40
N ARG A 120 8.45 -23.11 -25.15
CA ARG A 120 8.62 -21.72 -24.65
C ARG A 120 9.57 -20.81 -25.46
N ARG A 121 9.25 -19.51 -25.50
CA ARG A 121 10.14 -18.36 -25.12
C ARG A 121 9.34 -17.03 -25.02
N HIS A 122 9.65 -16.25 -23.98
CA HIS A 122 9.46 -14.78 -23.82
C HIS A 122 10.86 -14.12 -23.92
N PRO A 123 11.05 -12.79 -23.91
CA PRO A 123 10.24 -11.63 -24.37
C PRO A 123 11.08 -10.60 -25.21
N ASP A 124 10.52 -9.41 -25.41
CA ASP A 124 11.11 -8.08 -25.71
C ASP A 124 11.29 -7.59 -27.17
N SER A 125 10.55 -6.53 -27.54
CA SER A 125 11.08 -5.15 -27.73
C SER A 125 10.10 -4.24 -28.50
N ASN A 126 10.30 -2.93 -28.25
CA ASN A 126 9.49 -1.75 -28.59
C ASN A 126 9.05 -1.57 -30.06
N SER A 127 7.87 -0.98 -30.24
CA SER A 127 7.73 0.21 -31.09
C SER A 127 6.47 1.01 -30.73
N ASP A 128 6.68 2.31 -30.61
CA ASP A 128 5.65 3.35 -30.51
C ASP A 128 4.80 3.41 -31.78
N GLN A 129 3.48 3.54 -31.62
CA GLN A 129 2.68 4.56 -32.31
C GLN A 129 1.26 4.55 -31.75
N VAL A 130 0.86 5.70 -31.19
CA VAL A 130 -0.50 6.03 -30.82
C VAL A 130 -1.04 6.86 -31.97
N ASP A 131 -2.10 6.40 -32.63
CA ASP A 131 -3.11 7.29 -33.21
C ASP A 131 -4.49 6.60 -33.25
N GLU A 132 -5.37 7.19 -32.43
CA GLU A 132 -6.77 7.53 -32.73
C GLU A 132 -7.67 6.54 -33.51
N VAL A 133 -8.57 5.80 -32.84
CA VAL A 133 -9.89 5.44 -33.41
C VAL A 133 -10.97 5.33 -32.31
N ARG A 134 -12.05 6.11 -32.47
CA ARG A 134 -13.34 5.97 -31.76
C ARG A 134 -14.07 4.72 -32.25
N PRO A 135 -14.70 3.87 -31.41
CA PRO A 135 -15.58 2.83 -31.91
C PRO A 135 -17.01 3.37 -32.06
N LEU A 136 -17.44 3.56 -33.31
CA LEU A 136 -18.84 3.61 -33.72
C LEU A 136 -19.29 2.22 -34.15
N SER A 137 -20.42 1.80 -33.58
CA SER A 137 -21.52 1.06 -34.20
C SER A 137 -21.30 -0.33 -34.86
N SER A 138 -22.23 -1.22 -34.47
CA SER A 138 -22.79 -2.37 -35.20
C SER A 138 -21.89 -3.57 -35.56
N LYS A 139 -22.04 -4.65 -34.79
CA LYS A 139 -21.81 -6.04 -35.25
C LYS A 139 -23.16 -6.77 -35.28
N GLN A 140 -23.56 -7.17 -36.49
CA GLN A 140 -24.57 -8.19 -36.77
C GLN A 140 -23.95 -9.59 -36.60
N PRO A 141 -24.62 -10.58 -35.99
CA PRO A 141 -24.13 -11.96 -35.92
C PRO A 141 -24.53 -12.78 -37.15
N ILE A 142 -23.53 -13.44 -37.75
CA ILE A 142 -23.65 -14.41 -38.84
C ILE A 142 -23.80 -15.82 -38.25
N GLN A 143 -24.86 -16.51 -38.70
CA GLN A 143 -25.08 -17.95 -38.90
C GLN A 143 -24.74 -18.94 -37.78
N GLY A 144 -25.79 -19.39 -37.09
CA GLY A 144 -25.80 -20.60 -36.26
C GLY A 144 -27.14 -21.35 -36.31
N GLU A 145 -27.86 -21.28 -37.43
CA GLU A 145 -29.26 -21.74 -37.51
C GLU A 145 -29.54 -22.81 -38.59
N LEU A 146 -28.50 -23.36 -39.23
CA LEU A 146 -28.66 -24.37 -40.29
C LEU A 146 -28.37 -25.83 -39.86
N LEU A 147 -27.91 -26.08 -38.63
CA LEU A 147 -27.58 -27.42 -38.14
C LEU A 147 -28.64 -28.07 -37.24
N ARG A 148 -29.62 -27.29 -36.74
CA ARG A 148 -30.72 -27.83 -35.91
C ARG A 148 -31.95 -28.27 -36.70
N LYS A 149 -32.14 -27.79 -37.94
CA LYS A 149 -33.28 -28.18 -38.79
C LYS A 149 -33.06 -29.45 -39.61
N ARG A 150 -31.84 -29.98 -39.68
CA ARG A 150 -31.54 -31.27 -40.36
C ARG A 150 -31.61 -32.49 -39.45
N LEU A 151 -31.51 -32.32 -38.12
CA LEU A 151 -31.62 -33.42 -37.15
C LEU A 151 -33.07 -33.77 -36.80
N LEU A 152 -34.01 -32.82 -36.94
CA LEU A 152 -35.43 -33.03 -36.63
C LEU A 152 -36.23 -33.69 -37.75
N VAL A 153 -35.74 -33.65 -39.00
CA VAL A 153 -36.40 -34.32 -40.15
C VAL A 153 -35.98 -35.79 -40.28
N MET A 154 -34.84 -36.21 -39.71
CA MET A 154 -34.42 -37.62 -39.73
C MET A 154 -35.09 -38.50 -38.66
N MET A 155 -35.54 -37.94 -37.53
CA MET A 155 -36.23 -38.72 -36.48
C MET A 155 -37.71 -38.99 -36.76
N LEU A 156 -38.31 -38.29 -37.74
CA LEU A 156 -39.72 -38.48 -38.13
C LEU A 156 -39.91 -39.53 -39.23
N ILE A 157 -38.85 -40.14 -39.76
CA ILE A 157 -38.91 -41.15 -40.83
C ILE A 157 -38.77 -42.60 -40.28
N ILE A 158 -38.56 -42.78 -38.97
CA ILE A 158 -38.37 -44.12 -38.37
C ILE A 158 -39.62 -44.59 -37.57
N TRP A 159 -40.67 -43.76 -37.44
CA TRP A 159 -41.87 -44.14 -36.66
C TRP A 159 -43.07 -44.65 -37.50
N ASP A 160 -43.11 -44.42 -38.82
CA ASP A 160 -44.28 -44.80 -39.67
C ASP A 160 -44.09 -46.11 -40.47
N GLY A 161 -43.46 -47.13 -39.87
CA GLY A 161 -43.10 -48.33 -40.61
C GLY A 161 -43.25 -49.65 -39.85
N GLN A 162 -44.43 -49.96 -39.31
CA GLN A 162 -44.87 -51.34 -39.05
C GLN A 162 -46.35 -51.38 -38.59
N SER A 163 -47.27 -51.27 -39.55
CA SER A 163 -48.63 -51.79 -39.43
C SER A 163 -48.83 -52.81 -40.54
N ASP A 164 -49.35 -53.98 -40.15
CA ASP A 164 -50.08 -55.00 -40.94
C ASP A 164 -49.45 -56.40 -40.89
N LEU A 165 -49.99 -57.27 -40.01
CA LEU A 165 -50.44 -58.63 -40.35
C LEU A 165 -51.02 -59.38 -39.13
N ALA A 166 -52.13 -60.07 -39.41
CA ALA A 166 -52.63 -61.31 -38.79
C ALA A 166 -53.60 -61.23 -37.58
N THR A 167 -54.87 -61.34 -37.97
CA THR A 167 -56.07 -61.97 -37.38
C THR A 167 -55.90 -63.19 -36.43
N ASN A 168 -56.89 -63.27 -35.52
CA ASN A 168 -57.51 -64.45 -34.87
C ASN A 168 -56.77 -65.15 -33.71
N ALA A 169 -57.32 -65.01 -32.48
CA ALA A 169 -57.84 -66.13 -31.67
C ALA A 169 -58.29 -65.66 -30.25
N SER A 170 -59.52 -66.05 -29.90
CA SER A 170 -60.16 -66.26 -28.59
C SER A 170 -59.39 -66.01 -27.26
N GLY A 171 -60.05 -65.33 -26.32
CA GLY A 171 -60.12 -65.80 -24.92
C GLY A 171 -59.80 -64.82 -23.77
N VAL A 172 -60.86 -64.47 -23.02
CA VAL A 172 -60.92 -64.09 -21.58
C VAL A 172 -60.56 -62.64 -21.17
N PRO A 173 -61.43 -61.92 -20.43
CA PRO A 173 -61.21 -60.53 -20.01
C PRO A 173 -60.45 -60.45 -18.68
N GLY A 174 -59.33 -59.73 -18.67
CA GLY A 174 -58.59 -59.36 -17.46
C GLY A 174 -58.73 -57.87 -17.17
N HIS A 175 -59.43 -57.56 -16.08
CA HIS A 175 -59.54 -56.25 -15.44
C HIS A 175 -58.16 -55.56 -15.32
N LEU A 176 -57.95 -54.44 -16.03
CA LEU A 176 -56.93 -53.46 -15.68
C LEU A 176 -57.58 -52.10 -15.59
N SER A 177 -57.88 -51.75 -14.34
CA SER A 177 -58.26 -50.43 -13.87
C SER A 177 -57.33 -49.36 -14.44
N LEU A 178 -57.92 -48.43 -15.19
CA LEU A 178 -57.39 -47.11 -15.47
C LEU A 178 -57.11 -46.39 -14.13
N MET A 179 -55.90 -46.53 -13.59
CA MET A 179 -55.36 -45.51 -12.69
C MET A 179 -54.86 -44.36 -13.57
N LEU A 180 -55.75 -43.39 -13.74
CA LEU A 180 -55.41 -41.99 -14.00
C LEU A 180 -54.44 -41.56 -12.89
N ILE A 181 -53.14 -41.70 -13.15
CA ILE A 181 -52.12 -40.99 -12.38
C ILE A 181 -52.29 -39.52 -12.76
N GLU A 182 -53.00 -38.78 -11.91
CA GLU A 182 -52.90 -37.33 -11.84
C GLU A 182 -51.42 -36.97 -11.73
N SER A 183 -50.85 -36.50 -12.83
CA SER A 183 -49.62 -35.73 -12.82
C SER A 183 -49.90 -34.44 -12.05
N VAL A 184 -49.71 -34.50 -10.74
CA VAL A 184 -49.60 -33.33 -9.88
C VAL A 184 -48.61 -32.39 -10.55
N VAL A 185 -49.14 -31.29 -11.04
CA VAL A 185 -48.42 -30.15 -11.59
C VAL A 185 -47.43 -29.69 -10.53
N GLN A 186 -46.21 -30.23 -10.55
CA GLN A 186 -45.05 -29.55 -10.01
C GLN A 186 -44.88 -28.32 -10.87
N ARG A 187 -45.55 -27.22 -10.49
CA ARG A 187 -45.24 -25.89 -11.02
C ARG A 187 -43.74 -25.73 -10.86
N GLU A 188 -43.03 -25.75 -11.98
CA GLU A 188 -41.61 -25.48 -12.07
C GLU A 188 -41.37 -24.18 -11.32
N ALA A 189 -40.77 -24.29 -10.14
CA ALA A 189 -40.42 -23.13 -9.35
C ALA A 189 -39.23 -22.47 -10.07
N GLU A 190 -39.55 -21.57 -10.99
CA GLU A 190 -38.61 -20.72 -11.72
C GLU A 190 -37.44 -20.32 -10.81
N PRO A 191 -36.20 -20.67 -11.15
CA PRO A 191 -35.08 -20.54 -10.22
C PRO A 191 -34.79 -19.05 -9.97
N ARG A 192 -35.15 -18.58 -8.76
CA ARG A 192 -35.02 -17.16 -8.39
C ARG A 192 -33.63 -16.82 -7.86
N GLN A 193 -33.09 -15.64 -8.16
CA GLN A 193 -31.75 -15.24 -7.68
C GLN A 193 -31.73 -15.11 -6.15
N GLY A 194 -30.61 -15.54 -5.54
CA GLY A 194 -30.35 -15.33 -4.12
C GLY A 194 -30.17 -13.85 -3.77
N ALA A 195 -30.64 -13.47 -2.59
CA ALA A 195 -30.62 -12.11 -2.04
C ALA A 195 -30.12 -12.11 -0.59
N PHE A 196 -29.92 -10.90 -0.04
CA PHE A 196 -29.37 -10.61 1.29
C PHE A 196 -27.93 -11.09 1.54
N GLY A 197 -27.63 -12.37 1.37
CA GLY A 197 -26.34 -12.95 1.70
C GLY A 197 -25.12 -12.22 1.09
N ASN A 198 -24.02 -12.19 1.84
CA ASN A 198 -22.75 -11.60 1.38
C ASN A 198 -22.11 -12.33 0.20
N MET A 199 -22.43 -13.61 0.03
CA MET A 199 -22.07 -14.43 -1.12
C MET A 199 -22.99 -14.21 -2.33
N CYS A 200 -24.11 -13.50 -2.17
CA CYS A 200 -25.07 -13.28 -3.24
C CYS A 200 -24.73 -12.03 -4.07
N ARG A 201 -24.88 -12.12 -5.39
CA ARG A 201 -24.74 -10.96 -6.30
C ARG A 201 -25.80 -9.90 -5.97
N GLY A 202 -25.36 -8.73 -5.51
CA GLY A 202 -26.26 -7.64 -5.09
C GLY A 202 -26.81 -7.80 -3.67
N GLY A 203 -26.30 -8.76 -2.88
CA GLY A 203 -26.55 -8.85 -1.44
C GLY A 203 -25.73 -7.83 -0.64
N HIS A 204 -25.87 -7.83 0.69
CA HIS A 204 -25.13 -6.93 1.57
C HIS A 204 -23.75 -7.49 1.91
N MET A 205 -22.76 -6.62 2.14
CA MET A 205 -21.43 -7.06 2.59
C MET A 205 -21.48 -7.58 4.04
N PHE A 206 -20.62 -8.54 4.39
CA PHE A 206 -20.39 -8.90 5.80
C PHE A 206 -19.62 -7.79 6.52
N SER A 207 -20.07 -7.40 7.72
CA SER A 207 -19.51 -6.28 8.48
C SER A 207 -19.36 -4.99 7.63
N PRO A 208 -20.49 -4.40 7.16
CA PRO A 208 -20.43 -3.25 6.27
C PRO A 208 -19.78 -2.06 6.96
N ASN A 209 -18.90 -1.33 6.24
CA ASN A 209 -18.21 -0.17 6.80
C ASN A 209 -19.20 0.84 7.36
N LYS A 210 -19.10 1.13 8.66
CA LYS A 210 -19.95 2.10 9.34
C LYS A 210 -19.20 3.42 9.57
N THR A 211 -19.98 4.50 9.62
CA THR A 211 -19.47 5.86 9.86
C THR A 211 -18.92 6.05 11.28
N TYR A 212 -19.38 5.26 12.26
CA TYR A 212 -18.91 5.33 13.65
C TYR A 212 -17.52 4.69 13.89
N ARG A 213 -16.82 4.23 12.84
CA ARG A 213 -15.43 3.77 12.96
C ARG A 213 -14.57 4.88 13.58
N ARG A 214 -13.75 4.56 14.59
CA ARG A 214 -12.86 5.54 15.23
C ARG A 214 -11.70 5.95 14.32
N PHE A 215 -11.90 7.01 13.52
CA PHE A 215 -10.89 7.56 12.59
C PHE A 215 -9.79 8.35 13.30
N HIS A 216 -10.16 9.16 14.30
CA HIS A 216 -9.25 10.06 14.98
C HIS A 216 -8.46 9.36 16.10
N ARG A 217 -7.25 9.87 16.36
CA ARG A 217 -6.37 9.45 17.45
C ARG A 217 -5.92 10.68 18.23
N LYS A 218 -6.21 10.68 19.54
CA LYS A 218 -5.64 11.62 20.51
C LYS A 218 -4.19 11.19 20.76
N ILE A 219 -3.30 12.17 20.84
CA ILE A 219 -1.87 11.98 21.12
C ILE A 219 -1.52 13.00 22.19
N ASN A 220 -0.65 12.60 23.12
CA ASN A 220 -0.19 13.46 24.19
C ASN A 220 0.51 14.70 23.64
N THR A 221 0.29 15.84 24.28
CA THR A 221 0.85 17.12 23.85
C THR A 221 2.37 17.14 23.98
N THR A 222 2.91 16.51 25.03
CA THR A 222 4.35 16.33 25.27
C THR A 222 5.01 15.51 24.17
N GLU A 223 4.46 14.34 23.84
CA GLU A 223 4.93 13.50 22.73
C GLU A 223 4.96 14.27 21.41
N LYS A 224 3.88 14.99 21.07
CA LYS A 224 3.87 15.83 19.85
C LYS A 224 4.99 16.86 19.86
N ARG A 225 5.23 17.52 21.00
CA ARG A 225 6.26 18.55 21.12
C ARG A 225 7.67 17.96 20.99
N HIS A 226 7.93 16.80 21.60
CA HIS A 226 9.20 16.08 21.46
C HIS A 226 9.43 15.58 20.03
N ALA A 227 8.38 15.12 19.35
CA ALA A 227 8.47 14.73 17.94
C ALA A 227 8.90 15.90 17.05
N VAL A 228 8.31 17.08 17.26
CA VAL A 228 8.67 18.28 16.50
C VAL A 228 10.09 18.74 16.83
N ALA A 229 10.50 18.70 18.10
CA ALA A 229 11.86 19.06 18.49
C ALA A 229 12.89 18.15 17.79
N ALA A 230 12.71 16.82 17.86
CA ALA A 230 13.57 15.85 17.19
C ALA A 230 13.58 16.05 15.66
N ALA A 231 12.43 16.36 15.06
CA ALA A 231 12.35 16.64 13.63
C ALA A 231 13.10 17.91 13.24
N ILE A 232 13.08 18.97 14.06
CA ILE A 232 13.87 20.19 13.84
C ILE A 232 15.37 19.91 13.99
N ALA A 233 15.79 19.16 15.02
CA ALA A 233 17.19 18.77 15.19
C ALA A 233 17.75 18.06 13.96
N ALA A 234 16.99 17.12 13.39
CA ALA A 234 17.39 16.40 12.19
C ALA A 234 17.63 17.29 10.96
N THR A 235 17.05 18.50 10.91
CA THR A 235 17.25 19.42 9.78
C THR A 235 18.63 20.08 9.76
N GLY A 236 19.30 20.13 10.92
CA GLY A 236 20.67 20.61 11.03
C GLY A 236 21.73 19.58 10.67
N CYS A 237 21.35 18.31 10.44
CA CYS A 237 22.29 17.24 10.11
C CYS A 237 22.29 16.97 8.59
N PRO A 238 23.38 17.30 7.85
CA PRO A 238 23.45 17.08 6.40
C PRO A 238 23.23 15.62 6.00
N SER A 239 23.77 14.68 6.78
CA SER A 239 23.63 13.23 6.55
C SER A 239 22.17 12.79 6.50
N LEU A 240 21.33 13.27 7.42
CA LEU A 240 19.91 12.94 7.46
C LEU A 240 19.12 13.59 6.33
N VAL A 241 19.49 14.81 5.95
CA VAL A 241 18.86 15.54 4.84
C VAL A 241 19.18 14.88 3.49
N MET A 242 20.43 14.47 3.28
CA MET A 242 20.84 13.68 2.12
C MET A 242 20.20 12.30 2.10
N ALA A 243 20.16 11.59 3.23
CA ALA A 243 19.54 10.26 3.33
C ALA A 243 18.05 10.28 2.98
N ARG A 244 17.35 11.40 3.22
CA ARG A 244 15.96 11.60 2.79
C ARG A 244 15.81 11.77 1.27
N GLY A 245 16.88 12.13 0.57
CA GLY A 245 16.93 12.29 -0.88
C GLY A 245 16.84 13.74 -1.38
N HIS A 246 17.14 14.73 -0.54
CA HIS A 246 17.30 16.12 -0.98
C HIS A 246 18.67 16.33 -1.64
N ARG A 247 18.73 17.15 -2.69
CA ARG A 247 20.00 17.56 -3.32
C ARG A 247 20.53 18.80 -2.63
N ILE A 248 21.60 18.66 -1.85
CA ILE A 248 22.16 19.74 -1.02
C ILE A 248 23.66 19.98 -1.24
N ASN A 249 24.23 19.47 -2.33
CA ASN A 249 25.67 19.51 -2.57
C ASN A 249 26.23 20.94 -2.67
N ASN A 250 25.45 21.86 -3.24
CA ASN A 250 25.86 23.25 -3.46
C ASN A 250 25.31 24.22 -2.40
N VAL A 251 24.72 23.71 -1.32
CA VAL A 251 24.16 24.54 -0.23
C VAL A 251 25.31 24.95 0.71
N PRO A 252 25.40 26.23 1.11
CA PRO A 252 26.55 26.73 1.87
C PRO A 252 26.64 26.18 3.30
N GLU A 253 25.51 26.10 4.02
CA GLU A 253 25.47 25.65 5.41
C GLU A 253 24.09 25.04 5.75
N LEU A 254 24.08 24.10 6.70
CA LEU A 254 22.86 23.60 7.35
C LEU A 254 22.94 23.78 8.88
N PRO A 255 21.85 24.23 9.54
CA PRO A 255 20.58 24.68 8.97
C PRO A 255 20.73 25.99 8.19
N LEU A 256 20.05 26.10 7.03
CA LEU A 256 20.17 27.28 6.18
C LEU A 256 19.38 28.46 6.79
N VAL A 257 20.07 29.56 7.09
CA VAL A 257 19.50 30.76 7.73
C VAL A 257 19.65 31.97 6.83
N ILE A 258 18.54 32.66 6.59
CA ILE A 258 18.49 33.81 5.68
C ILE A 258 18.03 35.06 6.41
N SER A 259 18.45 36.22 5.92
CA SER A 259 18.00 37.53 6.36
C SER A 259 16.47 37.64 6.32
N ASN A 260 15.91 38.58 7.09
CA ASN A 260 14.46 38.77 7.14
C ASN A 260 13.89 39.40 5.85
N GLU A 261 14.75 39.88 4.94
CA GLU A 261 14.36 40.50 3.67
C GLU A 261 13.54 39.54 2.80
N ILE A 262 13.80 38.22 2.90
CA ILE A 262 13.05 37.18 2.19
C ILE A 262 11.54 37.20 2.51
N GLN A 263 11.14 37.74 3.67
CA GLN A 263 9.73 37.82 4.07
C GLN A 263 8.92 38.76 3.17
N ASN A 264 9.58 39.73 2.52
CA ASN A 264 8.98 40.75 1.67
C ASN A 264 8.87 40.33 0.19
N ILE A 265 9.28 39.11 -0.17
CA ILE A 265 9.18 38.62 -1.54
C ILE A 265 7.71 38.39 -1.89
N ASN A 266 7.23 39.14 -2.89
CA ASN A 266 5.84 39.08 -3.37
C ASN A 266 5.68 38.28 -4.67
N LYS A 267 6.70 38.28 -5.54
CA LYS A 267 6.65 37.66 -6.86
C LYS A 267 7.26 36.26 -6.84
N THR A 268 6.64 35.33 -7.58
CA THR A 268 7.12 33.96 -7.72
C THR A 268 8.43 33.88 -8.50
N SER A 269 8.68 34.79 -9.44
CA SER A 269 9.94 34.84 -10.20
C SER A 269 11.14 35.10 -9.29
N ALA A 270 11.02 36.10 -8.41
CA ALA A 270 12.03 36.41 -7.39
C ALA A 270 12.25 35.24 -6.43
N ALA A 271 11.21 34.47 -6.11
CA ALA A 271 11.35 33.26 -5.31
C ALA A 271 12.15 32.15 -6.04
N VAL A 272 12.00 32.00 -7.37
CA VAL A 272 12.80 31.05 -8.16
C VAL A 272 14.26 31.48 -8.22
N GLU A 273 14.52 32.77 -8.45
CA GLU A 273 15.88 33.35 -8.44
C GLU A 273 16.56 33.12 -7.09
N PHE A 274 15.84 33.34 -6.00
CA PHE A 274 16.30 33.01 -4.65
C PHE A 274 16.78 31.54 -4.54
N PHE A 275 16.00 30.55 -4.99
CA PHE A 275 16.44 29.15 -4.91
C PHE A 275 17.67 28.86 -5.79
N ARG A 276 17.82 29.54 -6.93
CA ARG A 276 19.01 29.40 -7.80
C ARG A 276 20.26 29.94 -7.10
N ASN A 277 20.17 31.14 -6.53
CA ASN A 277 21.31 31.80 -5.87
C ASN A 277 21.84 30.99 -4.67
N PHE A 278 20.96 30.27 -3.98
CA PHE A 278 21.29 29.43 -2.83
C PHE A 278 21.73 27.99 -3.18
N GLY A 279 21.99 27.70 -4.45
CA GLY A 279 22.47 26.37 -4.88
C GLY A 279 21.39 25.28 -4.83
N LEU A 280 20.11 25.66 -4.74
CA LEU A 280 18.97 24.73 -4.66
C LEU A 280 18.33 24.45 -6.03
N GLU A 281 19.01 24.80 -7.11
CA GLU A 281 18.52 24.55 -8.48
C GLU A 281 18.34 23.06 -8.76
N GLU A 282 19.29 22.21 -8.36
CA GLU A 282 19.20 20.75 -8.53
C GLU A 282 18.02 20.15 -7.76
N GLU A 283 17.75 20.68 -6.57
CA GLU A 283 16.62 20.24 -5.74
C GLU A 283 15.29 20.64 -6.39
N MET A 284 15.21 21.83 -6.97
CA MET A 284 14.02 22.27 -7.71
C MET A 284 13.80 21.44 -8.98
N LYS A 285 14.86 21.17 -9.75
CA LYS A 285 14.81 20.27 -10.94
C LYS A 285 14.36 18.85 -10.58
N ARG A 286 14.80 18.32 -9.44
CA ARG A 286 14.34 17.02 -8.92
C ARG A 286 12.83 17.01 -8.67
N ILE A 287 12.27 18.09 -8.12
CA ILE A 287 10.83 18.17 -7.86
C ILE A 287 10.05 18.27 -9.16
N GLU A 288 10.51 19.09 -10.11
CA GLU A 288 9.86 19.27 -11.41
C GLU A 288 9.84 17.97 -12.22
N SER A 289 10.97 17.27 -12.31
CA SER A 289 11.07 15.96 -13.00
C SER A 289 10.27 14.86 -12.32
N SER A 290 10.06 14.92 -11.00
CA SER A 290 9.31 13.91 -10.25
C SER A 290 7.78 13.95 -10.44
N VAL A 291 7.26 14.93 -11.18
CA VAL A 291 5.81 15.08 -11.37
C VAL A 291 5.28 13.95 -12.25
N ALA A 292 4.65 12.96 -11.62
CA ALA A 292 4.13 11.78 -12.30
C ALA A 292 2.61 11.64 -12.10
N ILE A 293 1.98 10.91 -13.02
CA ILE A 293 0.58 10.50 -12.88
C ILE A 293 0.53 9.35 -11.85
N ARG A 294 -0.31 9.50 -10.83
CA ARG A 294 -0.51 8.50 -9.78
C ARG A 294 -1.08 7.20 -10.35
N CYS A 295 -0.43 6.07 -10.04
CA CYS A 295 -0.95 4.75 -10.38
C CYS A 295 -2.25 4.40 -9.62
N GLY A 296 -3.10 3.60 -10.25
CA GLY A 296 -4.34 3.07 -9.66
C GLY A 296 -5.53 4.04 -9.65
N LYS A 297 -6.53 3.73 -8.79
CA LYS A 297 -7.84 4.42 -8.75
C LYS A 297 -7.81 5.82 -8.14
N GLY A 298 -6.65 6.28 -7.64
CA GLY A 298 -6.48 7.64 -7.12
C GLY A 298 -6.75 8.73 -8.16
N LYS A 299 -6.53 8.42 -9.45
CA LYS A 299 -6.78 9.31 -10.58
C LYS A 299 -8.23 9.80 -10.66
N MET A 300 -9.18 8.93 -10.31
CA MET A 300 -10.62 9.24 -10.30
C MET A 300 -11.05 10.05 -9.07
N ARG A 301 -10.19 10.19 -8.06
CA ARG A 301 -10.51 10.81 -6.76
C ARG A 301 -9.76 12.12 -6.55
N ASN A 302 -9.59 12.92 -7.61
CA ASN A 302 -8.87 14.21 -7.62
C ASN A 302 -7.43 14.13 -7.10
N ARG A 303 -6.78 12.96 -7.20
CA ARG A 303 -5.37 12.73 -6.81
C ARG A 303 -4.58 12.20 -7.99
N ARG A 304 -4.74 12.85 -9.16
CA ARG A 304 -4.17 12.41 -10.44
C ARG A 304 -2.65 12.50 -10.47
N ARG A 305 -2.05 13.53 -9.87
CA ARG A 305 -0.60 13.77 -9.90
C ARG A 305 0.03 13.56 -8.52
N VAL A 306 1.31 13.21 -8.52
CA VAL A 306 2.20 13.18 -7.37
C VAL A 306 3.47 13.92 -7.74
N CYS A 307 4.12 14.52 -6.74
CA CYS A 307 5.43 15.16 -6.88
C CYS A 307 6.24 14.87 -5.63
N ALA A 308 7.55 14.99 -5.73
CA ALA A 308 8.44 14.92 -4.58
C ALA A 308 8.18 16.07 -3.61
N VAL A 309 8.51 15.83 -2.34
CA VAL A 309 8.50 16.88 -1.31
C VAL A 309 9.82 17.63 -1.36
N GLY A 310 9.74 18.95 -1.47
CA GLY A 310 10.88 19.86 -1.56
C GLY A 310 11.19 20.61 -0.27
N PRO A 311 11.86 21.76 -0.38
CA PRO A 311 12.25 22.56 0.77
C PRO A 311 11.03 23.09 1.53
N LEU A 312 11.21 23.30 2.83
CA LEU A 312 10.25 23.95 3.71
C LEU A 312 10.81 25.30 4.18
N VAL A 313 10.17 26.40 3.80
CA VAL A 313 10.57 27.75 4.22
C VAL A 313 9.82 28.12 5.50
N VAL A 314 10.56 28.38 6.56
CA VAL A 314 10.06 28.69 7.89
C VAL A 314 10.28 30.17 8.19
N TYR A 315 9.18 30.91 8.39
CA TYR A 315 9.18 32.36 8.57
C TYR A 315 8.57 32.78 9.90
N ALA A 316 8.93 33.97 10.37
CA ALA A 316 8.38 34.57 11.57
C ALA A 316 7.05 35.28 11.28
N GLU A 317 7.04 36.19 10.31
CA GLU A 317 5.87 37.00 9.90
C GLU A 317 5.61 36.84 8.40
N ASP A 318 4.35 37.03 7.99
CA ASP A 318 3.93 36.90 6.59
C ASP A 318 3.71 38.27 5.97
N ASN A 319 4.72 38.77 5.26
CA ASN A 319 4.67 40.03 4.49
C ASN A 319 4.50 39.80 2.98
N GLY A 320 4.07 38.60 2.57
CA GLY A 320 3.92 38.23 1.15
C GLY A 320 4.61 36.93 0.75
N ILE A 321 5.54 36.44 1.58
CA ILE A 321 6.32 35.22 1.33
C ILE A 321 5.45 33.99 1.04
N VAL A 322 4.30 33.84 1.72
CA VAL A 322 3.40 32.70 1.47
C VAL A 322 2.82 32.75 0.06
N LYS A 323 2.49 33.95 -0.45
CA LYS A 323 1.94 34.14 -1.80
C LYS A 323 3.00 33.88 -2.87
N ALA A 324 4.24 34.31 -2.64
CA ALA A 324 5.35 34.08 -3.56
C ALA A 324 5.74 32.59 -3.66
N MET A 325 5.72 31.87 -2.54
CA MET A 325 6.23 30.50 -2.49
C MET A 325 5.17 29.43 -2.81
N ARG A 326 3.86 29.70 -2.58
CA ARG A 326 2.80 28.67 -2.72
C ARG A 326 2.64 28.06 -4.12
N ASN A 327 3.06 28.78 -5.17
CA ASN A 327 2.89 28.33 -6.55
C ASN A 327 4.02 27.39 -6.99
N LEU A 328 5.16 27.43 -6.30
CA LEU A 328 6.30 26.57 -6.59
C LEU A 328 5.97 25.11 -6.26
N LYS A 329 6.35 24.18 -7.14
CA LYS A 329 6.08 22.76 -6.94
C LYS A 329 6.91 22.23 -5.77
N GLY A 330 6.30 21.44 -4.89
CA GLY A 330 6.95 20.75 -3.78
C GLY A 330 7.53 21.64 -2.67
N VAL A 331 7.56 22.96 -2.85
CA VAL A 331 7.94 23.94 -1.81
C VAL A 331 6.75 24.19 -0.90
N GLU A 332 6.99 24.12 0.40
CA GLU A 332 5.97 24.50 1.40
C GLU A 332 6.50 25.62 2.28
N THR A 333 5.60 26.43 2.82
CA THR A 333 5.94 27.45 3.82
C THR A 333 5.29 27.13 5.15
N CYS A 334 5.88 27.55 6.27
CA CYS A 334 5.27 27.41 7.58
C CYS A 334 5.70 28.55 8.51
N SER A 335 4.77 29.08 9.30
CA SER A 335 5.12 29.96 10.41
C SER A 335 5.76 29.15 11.54
N VAL A 336 6.75 29.74 12.21
CA VAL A 336 7.51 29.14 13.33
C VAL A 336 6.61 28.78 14.50
N GLU A 337 5.60 29.61 14.78
CA GLU A 337 4.68 29.42 15.90
C GLU A 337 3.76 28.21 15.69
N ARG A 338 3.52 27.84 14.44
CA ARG A 338 2.60 26.77 14.03
C ARG A 338 3.34 25.62 13.32
N LEU A 339 4.59 25.37 13.70
CA LEU A 339 5.39 24.27 13.14
C LEU A 339 4.72 22.91 13.37
N ASN A 340 4.43 22.24 12.25
CA ASN A 340 3.73 20.96 12.23
C ASN A 340 4.69 19.82 11.86
N LEU A 341 4.65 18.72 12.61
CA LEU A 341 5.42 17.52 12.31
C LEU A 341 5.08 16.94 10.93
N LEU A 342 3.84 17.07 10.44
CA LEU A 342 3.47 16.58 9.10
C LEU A 342 4.26 17.27 7.96
N ARG A 343 4.66 18.54 8.19
CA ARG A 343 5.47 19.30 7.23
C ARG A 343 6.96 19.06 7.47
N LEU A 344 7.43 19.00 8.71
CA LEU A 344 8.84 18.76 9.02
C LEU A 344 9.31 17.33 8.71
N ALA A 345 8.45 16.33 8.95
CA ALA A 345 8.73 14.92 8.72
C ALA A 345 7.66 14.25 7.84
N PRO A 346 7.58 14.60 6.53
CA PRO A 346 6.61 14.00 5.61
C PRO A 346 6.91 12.51 5.45
N GLY A 347 5.90 11.67 5.71
CA GLY A 347 6.03 10.21 5.69
C GLY A 347 6.51 9.60 7.01
N GLY A 348 6.71 10.41 8.06
CA GLY A 348 7.22 9.95 9.35
C GLY A 348 8.73 9.71 9.37
N THR A 349 9.46 10.24 8.39
CA THR A 349 10.92 10.30 8.33
C THR A 349 11.36 11.76 8.49
N PHE A 350 12.33 12.01 9.38
CA PHE A 350 12.89 13.35 9.61
C PHE A 350 14.02 13.65 8.62
N GLY A 351 14.59 14.87 8.69
CA GLY A 351 15.63 15.32 7.76
C GLY A 351 15.06 15.97 6.49
N ARG A 352 13.95 16.71 6.59
CA ARG A 352 13.50 17.55 5.47
C ARG A 352 14.44 18.75 5.34
N LEU A 353 14.79 19.14 4.11
CA LEU A 353 15.48 20.40 3.88
C LEU A 353 14.60 21.57 4.33
N THR A 354 14.99 22.24 5.40
CA THR A 354 14.29 23.40 5.95
C THR A 354 15.16 24.63 5.87
N ILE A 355 14.54 25.73 5.46
CA ILE A 355 15.16 27.03 5.31
C ILE A 355 14.52 27.95 6.35
N PHE A 356 15.31 28.59 7.19
CA PHE A 356 14.79 29.45 8.25
C PHE A 356 15.11 30.93 7.98
N THR A 357 14.19 31.82 8.36
CA THR A 357 14.53 33.24 8.49
C THR A 357 15.29 33.49 9.81
N LYS A 358 16.05 34.58 9.85
CA LYS A 358 16.79 35.03 11.03
C LYS A 358 15.89 35.16 12.26
N ASP A 359 14.74 35.79 12.11
CA ASP A 359 13.79 35.94 13.23
C ASP A 359 13.10 34.63 13.60
N ALA A 360 12.90 33.74 12.63
CA ALA A 360 12.36 32.41 12.89
C ALA A 360 13.23 31.61 13.86
N ILE A 361 14.54 31.62 13.66
CA ILE A 361 15.50 30.94 14.55
C ILE A 361 15.52 31.56 15.95
N LYS A 362 15.49 32.89 16.04
CA LYS A 362 15.39 33.58 17.33
C LYS A 362 14.11 33.20 18.09
N ARG A 363 12.98 33.07 17.40
CA ARG A 363 11.70 32.65 18.00
C ARG A 363 11.72 31.19 18.45
N LEU A 364 12.42 30.29 17.73
CA LEU A 364 12.54 28.88 18.15
C LEU A 364 13.11 28.73 19.57
N GLN A 365 14.12 29.54 19.92
CA GLN A 365 14.70 29.54 21.27
C GLN A 365 13.65 29.89 22.34
N LYS A 366 12.78 30.88 22.09
CA LYS A 366 11.70 31.27 23.02
C LYS A 366 10.62 30.20 23.12
N ILE A 367 10.29 29.54 22.01
CA ILE A 367 9.21 28.56 21.93
C ILE A 367 9.54 27.25 22.64
N TYR A 368 10.80 26.82 22.59
CA TYR A 368 11.22 25.52 23.13
C TYR A 368 12.10 25.63 24.38
N GLY A 369 12.70 26.79 24.65
CA GLY A 369 13.59 26.99 25.80
C GLY A 369 14.87 26.17 25.70
N SER A 370 15.57 26.05 26.82
CA SER A 370 16.75 25.19 26.98
C SER A 370 16.43 23.95 27.84
N TYR A 371 17.44 23.14 28.15
CA TYR A 371 17.28 22.03 29.11
C TYR A 371 17.18 22.49 30.57
N THR A 372 17.72 23.68 30.87
CA THR A 372 17.76 24.28 32.21
C THR A 372 16.62 25.26 32.43
N HIS A 373 16.33 26.09 31.42
CA HIS A 373 15.27 27.08 31.45
C HIS A 373 14.11 26.59 30.56
N GLY A 374 12.92 26.47 31.16
CA GLY A 374 11.72 26.10 30.44
C GLY A 374 11.37 27.07 29.31
N SER A 375 10.50 26.63 28.40
CA SER A 375 10.05 27.47 27.31
C SER A 375 9.15 28.61 27.79
N SER A 376 9.36 29.81 27.24
CA SER A 376 8.53 30.98 27.55
C SER A 376 7.14 30.89 26.90
N SER A 377 7.04 30.37 25.68
CA SER A 377 5.76 30.31 24.95
C SER A 377 4.90 29.10 25.29
N LYS A 378 5.52 27.97 25.67
CA LYS A 378 4.80 26.74 26.02
C LYS A 378 4.84 26.54 27.53
N VAL A 379 3.73 26.78 28.20
CA VAL A 379 3.63 26.62 29.65
C VAL A 379 3.99 25.19 30.06
N GLY A 380 4.87 25.08 31.06
CA GLY A 380 5.29 23.81 31.68
C GLY A 380 6.07 22.87 30.75
N TYR A 381 6.65 23.37 29.66
CA TYR A 381 7.39 22.54 28.71
C TYR A 381 8.91 22.74 28.80
N THR A 382 9.63 21.62 28.73
CA THR A 382 11.08 21.54 28.66
C THR A 382 11.49 20.55 27.57
N LEU A 383 12.70 20.72 27.02
CA LEU A 383 13.23 19.81 26.02
C LEU A 383 13.53 18.41 26.63
N PRO A 384 13.36 17.33 25.85
CA PRO A 384 13.60 15.98 26.35
C PRO A 384 15.10 15.76 26.56
N ARG A 385 15.50 15.33 27.75
CA ARG A 385 16.91 15.00 28.01
C ARG A 385 17.31 13.74 27.23
N PRO A 386 18.50 13.72 26.61
CA PRO A 386 18.99 12.50 25.99
C PRO A 386 19.30 11.45 27.07
N ALA A 387 19.09 10.18 26.75
CA ALA A 387 19.41 9.07 27.66
C ALA A 387 20.93 8.89 27.83
N MET A 388 21.69 9.14 26.76
CA MET A 388 23.16 9.16 26.75
C MET A 388 23.65 10.59 26.54
N THR A 389 24.66 11.01 27.31
CA THR A 389 25.35 12.30 27.14
C THR A 389 26.08 12.36 25.80
N ASN A 390 26.90 11.35 25.54
CA ASN A 390 27.67 11.20 24.31
C ASN A 390 27.07 10.00 23.55
N SER A 391 26.57 10.25 22.34
CA SER A 391 25.99 9.20 21.49
C SER A 391 27.04 8.44 20.66
N ASP A 392 28.28 8.90 20.68
CA ASP A 392 29.39 8.26 19.97
C ASP A 392 30.00 7.16 20.84
N ILE A 393 29.64 5.92 20.54
CA ILE A 393 30.11 4.73 21.25
C ILE A 393 31.61 4.51 20.98
N SER A 394 32.10 4.87 19.80
CA SER A 394 33.52 4.66 19.43
C SER A 394 34.46 5.50 20.30
N LEU A 395 34.06 6.73 20.61
CA LEU A 395 34.78 7.59 21.57
C LEU A 395 34.74 7.03 22.99
N HIS A 396 33.65 6.36 23.38
CA HIS A 396 33.53 5.76 24.72
C HIS A 396 34.37 4.48 24.85
N GLU A 397 34.33 3.60 23.84
CA GLU A 397 35.13 2.37 23.81
C GLU A 397 36.62 2.64 23.66
N GLY A 398 36.99 3.71 22.94
CA GLY A 398 38.36 4.12 22.73
C GLY A 398 39.00 4.84 23.92
N HIS A 399 38.24 5.11 24.99
CA HIS A 399 38.76 5.80 26.17
C HIS A 399 39.77 4.92 26.92
N GLU A 400 40.95 5.47 27.24
CA GLU A 400 42.08 4.74 27.85
C GLU A 400 41.64 3.92 29.07
N GLN A 401 40.86 4.52 29.97
CA GLN A 401 40.34 3.84 31.16
C GLN A 401 39.50 2.60 30.87
N ASN A 402 38.89 2.47 29.68
CA ASN A 402 38.10 1.29 29.31
C ASN A 402 38.94 0.23 28.58
N GLN A 403 40.07 0.62 27.98
CA GLN A 403 40.97 -0.30 27.29
C GLN A 403 41.74 -1.16 28.28
N ASP A 404 42.11 -0.61 29.43
CA ASP A 404 42.86 -1.31 30.48
C ASP A 404 42.09 -2.52 31.07
N PHE A 405 40.76 -2.49 31.05
CA PHE A 405 39.89 -3.57 31.53
C PHE A 405 39.40 -4.49 30.43
N LYS A 406 39.79 -4.26 29.17
CA LYS A 406 39.30 -5.04 28.04
C LYS A 406 40.10 -6.34 27.97
N GLU A 407 39.46 -7.45 28.33
CA GLU A 407 40.00 -8.78 28.06
C GLU A 407 40.31 -8.91 26.57
N GLN A 408 41.43 -9.57 26.25
CA GLN A 408 41.80 -9.79 24.85
C GLN A 408 40.67 -10.57 24.18
N PRO A 409 40.21 -10.15 22.98
CA PRO A 409 39.16 -10.87 22.29
C PRO A 409 39.61 -12.31 22.05
N ASP A 410 38.82 -13.27 22.55
CA ASP A 410 39.05 -14.68 22.26
C ASP A 410 39.15 -14.84 20.74
N LYS A 411 40.25 -15.45 20.29
CA LYS A 411 40.44 -15.73 18.87
C LYS A 411 39.23 -16.55 18.42
N PRO A 412 38.57 -16.19 17.30
CA PRO A 412 37.44 -16.97 16.82
C PRO A 412 37.92 -18.41 16.60
N HIS A 413 37.35 -19.36 17.34
CA HIS A 413 37.48 -20.77 17.02
C HIS A 413 36.85 -20.95 15.65
N GLN A 414 37.69 -21.03 14.60
CA GLN A 414 37.26 -21.56 13.32
C GLN A 414 36.99 -23.05 13.53
N GLU A 415 35.79 -23.40 13.96
CA GLU A 415 35.25 -24.72 13.68
C GLU A 415 35.04 -24.79 12.16
N SER A 416 36.11 -25.09 11.44
CA SER A 416 36.00 -25.58 10.07
C SER A 416 35.28 -26.92 10.17
N LEU A 417 33.97 -26.93 9.88
CA LEU A 417 33.30 -28.17 9.50
C LEU A 417 34.12 -28.75 8.34
N PRO A 418 34.66 -29.98 8.43
CA PRO A 418 35.44 -30.54 7.35
C PRO A 418 34.55 -30.57 6.11
N GLU A 419 35.01 -29.95 5.02
CA GLU A 419 34.33 -30.00 3.74
C GLU A 419 34.15 -31.48 3.37
N SER A 420 32.91 -31.98 3.43
CA SER A 420 32.59 -33.28 2.87
C SER A 420 32.73 -33.15 1.35
N SER A 421 33.90 -33.50 0.82
CA SER A 421 34.08 -33.76 -0.60
C SER A 421 33.20 -34.94 -0.96
N LEU A 422 31.96 -34.67 -1.40
CA LEU A 422 31.14 -35.64 -2.13
C LEU A 422 31.73 -35.78 -3.54
N HIS A 423 32.94 -36.34 -3.60
CA HIS A 423 33.38 -37.15 -4.72
C HIS A 423 34.26 -38.28 -4.19
N GLN A 424 33.69 -39.48 -4.33
CA GLN A 424 34.21 -40.82 -4.05
C GLN A 424 33.99 -41.33 -2.61
N PRO A 425 33.37 -42.51 -2.44
CA PRO A 425 33.01 -43.04 -1.14
C PRO A 425 34.24 -43.71 -0.52
N PRO A 426 34.76 -43.24 0.63
CA PRO A 426 35.82 -43.96 1.31
C PRO A 426 35.19 -45.03 2.19
N LYS A 427 35.46 -46.28 1.80
CA LYS A 427 35.44 -47.43 2.70
C LYS A 427 36.42 -47.16 3.86
N GLU A 428 35.91 -47.33 5.06
CA GLU A 428 36.62 -47.65 6.31
C GLU A 428 37.82 -46.78 6.71
N CYS A 429 37.59 -45.88 7.67
CA CYS A 429 38.56 -45.64 8.74
C CYS A 429 37.90 -45.93 10.09
N LYS A 430 38.59 -46.79 10.84
CA LYS A 430 38.12 -47.62 11.94
C LYS A 430 38.01 -46.83 13.25
N ILE A 431 36.89 -47.06 13.94
CA ILE A 431 36.80 -47.44 15.37
C ILE A 431 37.64 -46.57 16.33
N GLY A 432 36.99 -45.53 16.86
CA GLY A 432 37.34 -44.95 18.15
C GLY A 432 36.74 -45.78 19.29
N SER A 433 37.62 -46.31 20.13
CA SER A 433 37.40 -46.70 21.53
C SER A 433 36.29 -47.73 21.85
N ASP A 434 36.53 -49.00 21.52
CA ASP A 434 36.27 -50.09 22.46
C ASP A 434 37.06 -51.36 22.07
N PRO A 435 38.07 -51.80 22.83
CA PRO A 435 38.90 -52.95 22.46
C PRO A 435 38.24 -54.33 22.72
N ARG A 436 36.93 -54.37 23.04
CA ARG A 436 36.22 -55.61 23.42
C ARG A 436 35.15 -56.08 22.42
N ASN A 437 34.90 -55.35 21.33
CA ASN A 437 33.85 -55.71 20.36
C ASN A 437 34.40 -55.89 18.93
N GLN A 438 35.41 -56.74 18.78
CA GLN A 438 35.77 -57.30 17.47
C GLN A 438 35.69 -58.83 17.53
N THR A 439 34.48 -59.37 17.57
CA THR A 439 34.23 -60.72 17.09
C THR A 439 34.00 -60.65 15.58
N PRO A 440 34.72 -61.43 14.75
CA PRO A 440 34.42 -61.51 13.34
C PRO A 440 33.17 -62.37 13.18
N CYS A 441 32.11 -61.81 12.61
CA CYS A 441 30.99 -62.60 12.13
C CYS A 441 30.94 -62.50 10.61
N ASN A 442 30.86 -63.69 10.01
CA ASN A 442 31.05 -64.07 8.61
C ASN A 442 30.20 -63.32 7.58
#